data_AF-A0A151K3Z0-F1
#
_entry.id   AF-A0A151K3Z0-F1
#
_cell.length_a   1.000
_cell.length_b   1.000
_cell.length_c   1.000
_cell.angle_alpha   90.00
_cell.angle_beta   90.00
_cell.angle_gamma   90.00
#
_symmetry.space_group_name_H-M   'P 1'
#
loop_
_entity.id
_entity.type
_entity.pdbx_description
1 polymer ?
#
loop_
_entity_poly.entity_id
_entity_poly.type
_entity_poly.pdbx_seq_one_letter_code
_entity_poly.pdbx_strand_id
1 'polypeptide(L)'
;LSTKLGKGILKKYNLQPVYKPLNSLNKFITLGKDKISKDDQSGVVYKIDCKECNNTYVGQTKRKLKTRLKEHINDIKKPVESLSVISNHQISDGHVMDWNNTEILDFEQSFFKRSISEMIYIKMHTDTLNKQSDTDRFPDVYLPLLK
;
A
#
# COMPACT_ATOMS: atom_id res chain seq x y z
N LEU A 1 38.42 5.63 -8.39
CA LEU A 1 38.73 6.97 -8.94
C LEU A 1 37.54 7.89 -8.67
N SER A 2 37.63 8.80 -7.69
CA SER A 2 36.87 10.09 -7.56
C SER A 2 36.69 10.48 -6.08
N THR A 3 37.75 10.96 -5.43
CA THR A 3 37.66 11.53 -4.06
C THR A 3 38.31 12.90 -3.93
N LYS A 4 38.93 13.42 -5.01
CA LYS A 4 39.62 14.71 -5.00
C LYS A 4 38.71 15.88 -5.39
N LEU A 5 37.67 15.69 -6.22
CA LEU A 5 36.83 16.79 -6.73
C LEU A 5 35.78 17.33 -5.73
N GLY A 6 35.32 16.53 -4.75
CA GLY A 6 34.24 16.96 -3.84
C GLY A 6 34.69 17.65 -2.54
N LYS A 7 35.93 17.46 -2.09
CA LYS A 7 36.38 17.91 -0.75
C LYS A 7 36.47 19.43 -0.62
N GLY A 8 36.86 20.13 -1.68
CA GLY A 8 37.02 21.60 -1.65
C GLY A 8 35.68 22.34 -1.54
N ILE A 9 34.67 21.88 -2.25
CA ILE A 9 33.32 22.47 -2.25
C ILE A 9 32.64 22.25 -0.89
N LEU A 10 32.71 21.04 -0.34
CA LEU A 10 32.05 20.70 0.92
C LEU A 10 32.65 21.46 2.13
N LYS A 11 33.95 21.73 2.10
CA LYS A 11 34.63 22.50 3.16
C LYS A 11 34.17 23.96 3.20
N LYS A 12 33.82 24.56 2.04
CA LYS A 12 33.25 25.93 1.97
C LYS A 12 31.94 26.05 2.75
N TYR A 13 31.16 24.98 2.83
CA TYR A 13 29.88 24.92 3.52
C TYR A 13 29.97 24.22 4.89
N ASN A 14 31.18 24.00 5.41
CA ASN A 14 31.42 23.32 6.69
C ASN A 14 30.82 21.90 6.78
N LEU A 15 30.66 21.22 5.64
CA LEU A 15 30.12 19.86 5.56
C LEU A 15 31.25 18.84 5.61
N GLN A 16 31.18 17.90 6.54
CA GLN A 16 32.13 16.79 6.63
C GLN A 16 31.61 15.57 5.87
N PRO A 17 32.31 15.12 4.81
CA PRO A 17 31.92 13.91 4.10
C PRO A 17 32.21 12.68 4.96
N VAL A 18 31.16 11.90 5.26
CA VAL A 18 31.26 10.60 5.94
C VAL A 18 31.23 9.48 4.90
N TYR A 19 32.16 8.52 5.03
CA TYR A 19 32.22 7.36 4.14
C TYR A 19 31.19 6.31 4.57
N LYS A 20 30.31 5.91 3.64
CA LYS A 20 29.44 4.75 3.81
C LYS A 20 30.20 3.51 3.34
N PRO A 21 30.46 2.51 4.22
CA PRO A 21 31.16 1.30 3.80
C PRO A 21 30.37 0.57 2.72
N LEU A 22 31.06 0.23 1.62
CA LEU A 22 30.46 -0.49 0.48
C LEU A 22 29.95 -1.88 0.89
N ASN A 23 30.58 -2.49 1.89
CA ASN A 23 30.35 -3.86 2.34
C ASN A 23 29.90 -3.88 3.80
N SER A 24 28.65 -3.54 4.06
CA SER A 24 28.09 -3.70 5.41
C SER A 24 27.87 -5.18 5.71
N LEU A 25 28.04 -5.59 6.97
CA LEU A 25 27.78 -6.96 7.42
C LEU A 25 26.35 -7.42 7.08
N ASN A 26 25.37 -6.51 7.06
CA ASN A 26 24.00 -6.78 6.61
C ASN A 26 23.89 -7.28 5.15
N LYS A 27 24.91 -7.06 4.30
CA LYS A 27 24.95 -7.64 2.94
C LYS A 27 25.27 -9.14 2.94
N PHE A 28 26.02 -9.61 3.93
CA PHE A 28 26.49 -11.00 4.02
C PHE A 28 25.70 -11.81 5.05
N ILE A 29 25.31 -11.15 6.14
CA ILE A 29 24.57 -11.72 7.25
C ILE A 29 23.14 -11.20 7.13
N THR A 30 22.36 -11.86 6.27
CA THR A 30 20.91 -11.75 6.32
C THR A 30 20.42 -12.60 7.49
N LEU A 31 19.38 -12.17 8.21
CA LEU A 31 18.84 -12.85 9.39
C LEU A 31 18.29 -14.27 9.14
N GLY A 32 18.46 -14.85 7.94
CA GLY A 32 18.02 -16.21 7.62
C GLY A 32 16.54 -16.46 7.85
N LYS A 33 15.73 -15.40 7.91
CA LYS A 33 14.30 -15.51 8.17
C LYS A 33 13.61 -16.06 6.93
N ASP A 34 12.70 -16.99 7.14
CA ASP A 34 11.85 -17.52 6.08
C ASP A 34 11.08 -16.38 5.39
N LYS A 35 10.97 -16.48 4.08
CA LYS A 35 10.16 -15.54 3.30
C LYS A 35 8.71 -15.67 3.73
N ILE A 36 8.13 -14.58 4.24
CA ILE A 36 6.71 -14.54 4.60
C ILE A 36 5.88 -14.61 3.31
N SER A 37 4.90 -15.52 3.28
CA SER A 37 3.95 -15.65 2.17
C SER A 37 3.15 -14.36 1.99
N LYS A 38 2.66 -14.09 0.78
CA LYS A 38 1.87 -12.89 0.45
C LYS A 38 0.70 -12.68 1.42
N ASP A 39 -0.01 -13.76 1.72
CA ASP A 39 -1.21 -13.78 2.56
C ASP A 39 -0.93 -13.54 4.04
N ASP A 40 0.30 -13.83 4.49
CA ASP A 40 0.76 -13.62 5.86
C ASP A 40 1.42 -12.25 6.08
N GLN A 41 1.56 -11.44 5.02
CA GLN A 41 2.06 -10.06 5.12
C GLN A 41 1.11 -9.17 5.92
N SER A 42 1.66 -8.19 6.63
CA SER A 42 0.93 -7.26 7.49
C SER A 42 1.45 -5.84 7.33
N GLY A 43 0.59 -4.84 7.59
CA GLY A 43 0.94 -3.44 7.32
C GLY A 43 1.00 -3.16 5.83
N VAL A 44 0.01 -3.65 5.09
CA VAL A 44 -0.02 -3.58 3.62
C VAL A 44 -1.17 -2.71 3.12
N VAL A 45 -0.95 -2.07 1.98
CA VAL A 45 -2.01 -1.55 1.10
C VAL A 45 -2.21 -2.58 0.00
N TYR A 46 -3.46 -2.96 -0.25
CA TYR A 46 -3.82 -4.00 -1.21
C TYR A 46 -4.95 -3.56 -2.12
N LYS A 47 -5.05 -4.23 -3.27
CA LYS A 47 -6.07 -4.03 -4.30
C LYS A 47 -6.79 -5.34 -4.59
N ILE A 48 -8.11 -5.25 -4.77
CA ILE A 48 -8.96 -6.37 -5.16
C ILE A 48 -9.79 -5.93 -6.36
N ASP A 49 -9.73 -6.68 -7.44
CA ASP A 49 -10.48 -6.39 -8.66
C ASP A 49 -11.81 -7.14 -8.67
N CYS A 50 -12.83 -6.56 -9.30
CA CYS A 50 -14.04 -7.28 -9.66
C CYS A 50 -13.75 -8.20 -10.86
N LYS A 51 -14.36 -9.39 -10.90
CA LYS A 51 -14.18 -10.32 -12.02
C LYS A 51 -15.03 -9.96 -13.24
N GLU A 52 -16.15 -9.28 -13.01
CA GLU A 52 -17.17 -9.01 -14.02
C GLU A 52 -17.13 -7.57 -14.55
N CYS A 53 -16.43 -6.65 -13.87
CA CYS A 53 -16.29 -5.25 -14.32
C CYS A 53 -14.93 -4.65 -13.96
N ASN A 54 -14.65 -3.45 -14.47
CA ASN A 54 -13.37 -2.75 -14.24
C ASN A 54 -13.26 -2.12 -12.84
N ASN A 55 -14.26 -2.28 -11.98
CA ASN A 55 -14.22 -1.71 -10.64
C ASN A 55 -13.19 -2.43 -9.78
N THR A 56 -12.50 -1.64 -8.98
CA THR A 56 -11.44 -2.11 -8.08
C THR A 56 -11.67 -1.58 -6.68
N TYR A 57 -11.19 -2.28 -5.66
CA TYR A 57 -11.19 -1.80 -4.29
C TYR A 57 -9.77 -1.74 -3.76
N VAL A 58 -9.38 -0.58 -3.22
CA VAL A 58 -8.10 -0.41 -2.54
C VAL A 58 -8.34 -0.29 -1.04
N GLY A 59 -7.57 -1.01 -0.24
CA GLY A 59 -7.67 -0.92 1.21
C GLY A 59 -6.35 -1.15 1.91
N GLN A 60 -6.25 -0.73 3.17
CA GLN A 60 -5.11 -1.04 4.03
C GLN A 60 -5.44 -2.07 5.13
N THR A 61 -4.41 -2.73 5.65
CA THR A 61 -4.52 -3.52 6.90
C THR A 61 -3.22 -3.52 7.70
N LYS A 62 -3.32 -3.30 9.02
CA LYS A 62 -2.24 -3.57 9.98
C LYS A 62 -2.12 -5.08 10.29
N ARG A 63 -3.19 -5.84 10.12
CA ARG A 63 -3.24 -7.29 10.36
C ARG A 63 -2.72 -8.04 9.14
N LYS A 64 -2.63 -9.38 9.25
CA LYS A 64 -2.34 -10.24 8.10
C LYS A 64 -3.37 -10.03 6.98
N LEU A 65 -2.92 -10.00 5.74
CA LEU A 65 -3.78 -9.81 4.57
C LEU A 65 -4.92 -10.85 4.54
N LYS A 66 -4.60 -12.13 4.74
CA LYS A 66 -5.60 -13.21 4.78
C LYS A 66 -6.72 -13.00 5.80
N THR A 67 -6.42 -12.38 6.94
CA THR A 67 -7.43 -12.10 7.96
C THR A 67 -8.38 -11.02 7.46
N ARG A 68 -7.86 -9.96 6.82
CA ARG A 68 -8.69 -8.90 6.25
C ARG A 68 -9.56 -9.40 5.09
N LEU A 69 -9.00 -10.23 4.20
CA LEU A 69 -9.77 -10.82 3.10
C LEU A 69 -10.92 -11.69 3.63
N LYS A 70 -10.69 -12.51 4.66
CA LYS A 70 -11.75 -13.30 5.31
C LYS A 70 -12.85 -12.46 5.93
N GLU A 71 -12.52 -11.29 6.48
CA GLU A 71 -13.53 -10.38 7.01
C GLU A 71 -14.42 -9.83 5.91
N HIS A 72 -13.82 -9.39 4.80
CA HIS A 72 -14.58 -8.93 3.63
C HIS A 72 -15.45 -10.03 3.03
N ILE A 73 -14.95 -11.26 2.92
CA ILE A 73 -15.73 -12.41 2.43
C ILE A 73 -16.92 -12.70 3.34
N ASN A 74 -16.74 -12.60 4.67
CA ASN A 74 -17.82 -12.85 5.63
C ASN A 74 -18.76 -11.66 5.80
N ASP A 75 -18.38 -10.47 5.33
CA ASP A 75 -19.14 -9.24 5.46
C ASP A 75 -20.51 -9.32 4.75
N ILE A 76 -20.60 -10.08 3.66
CA ILE A 76 -21.85 -10.32 2.90
C ILE A 76 -22.98 -10.95 3.74
N LYS A 77 -22.64 -11.57 4.88
CA LYS A 77 -23.61 -12.21 5.78
C LYS A 77 -24.23 -11.24 6.78
N LYS A 78 -23.77 -9.99 6.83
CA LYS A 78 -24.27 -8.96 7.74
C LYS A 78 -25.57 -8.33 7.21
N PRO A 79 -26.35 -7.65 8.07
CA PRO A 79 -27.47 -6.83 7.63
C PRO A 79 -27.06 -5.79 6.59
N VAL A 80 -27.96 -5.48 5.65
CA VAL A 80 -27.72 -4.62 4.48
C VAL A 80 -27.16 -3.25 4.87
N GLU A 81 -27.66 -2.68 5.97
CA GLU A 81 -27.25 -1.35 6.46
C GLU A 81 -25.79 -1.31 6.95
N SER A 82 -25.20 -2.47 7.20
CA SER A 82 -23.85 -2.63 7.75
C SER A 82 -22.84 -3.23 6.78
N LEU A 83 -23.24 -3.41 5.51
CA LEU A 83 -22.37 -3.93 4.46
C LEU A 83 -21.28 -2.94 4.07
N SER A 84 -20.09 -3.48 3.84
CA SER A 84 -19.01 -2.76 3.19
C SER A 84 -19.36 -2.41 1.73
N VAL A 85 -18.61 -1.47 1.15
CA VAL A 85 -18.76 -1.13 -0.29
C VAL A 85 -18.55 -2.34 -1.19
N ILE A 86 -17.66 -3.25 -0.79
CA ILE A 86 -17.36 -4.48 -1.52
C ILE A 86 -18.58 -5.42 -1.51
N SER A 87 -19.16 -5.67 -0.34
CA SER A 87 -20.33 -6.54 -0.22
C SER A 87 -21.56 -5.94 -0.90
N ASN A 88 -21.75 -4.63 -0.78
CA ASN A 88 -22.84 -3.94 -1.47
C ASN A 88 -22.73 -4.10 -2.99
N HIS A 89 -21.54 -3.87 -3.57
CA HIS A 89 -21.29 -4.07 -5.00
C HIS A 89 -21.61 -5.51 -5.46
N GLN A 90 -21.15 -6.51 -4.71
CA GLN A 90 -21.41 -7.92 -5.04
C GLN A 90 -22.93 -8.24 -5.01
N ILE A 91 -23.67 -7.70 -4.04
CA ILE A 91 -25.11 -7.96 -3.91
C ILE A 91 -25.93 -7.18 -4.94
N SER A 92 -25.63 -5.89 -5.13
CA SER A 92 -26.40 -5.02 -6.02
C SER A 92 -26.24 -5.41 -7.48
N ASP A 93 -25.01 -5.76 -7.86
CA ASP A 93 -24.64 -5.95 -9.26
C ASP A 93 -24.53 -7.45 -9.60
N GLY A 94 -24.63 -8.34 -8.60
CA GLY A 94 -24.48 -9.78 -8.78
C GLY A 94 -23.05 -10.21 -9.14
N HIS A 95 -22.06 -9.39 -8.80
CA HIS A 95 -20.66 -9.59 -9.14
C HIS A 95 -19.88 -10.31 -8.04
N VAL A 96 -18.66 -10.73 -8.35
CA VAL A 96 -17.74 -11.41 -7.44
C VAL A 96 -16.36 -10.76 -7.48
N MET A 97 -15.80 -10.48 -6.31
CA MET A 97 -14.43 -10.00 -6.22
C MET A 97 -13.39 -11.11 -6.44
N ASP A 98 -12.24 -10.77 -7.01
CA ASP A 98 -11.13 -11.70 -7.18
C ASP A 98 -10.25 -11.82 -5.94
N TRP A 99 -10.76 -12.55 -4.95
CA TRP A 99 -10.06 -12.80 -3.69
C TRP A 99 -8.69 -13.48 -3.86
N ASN A 100 -8.54 -14.34 -4.86
CA ASN A 100 -7.32 -15.13 -5.08
C ASN A 100 -6.20 -14.29 -5.71
N ASN A 101 -6.56 -13.31 -6.55
CA ASN A 101 -5.60 -12.46 -7.24
C ASN A 101 -5.42 -11.08 -6.58
N THR A 102 -5.77 -10.93 -5.31
CA THR A 102 -5.54 -9.71 -4.51
C THR A 102 -4.10 -9.21 -4.66
N GLU A 103 -3.85 -7.99 -5.07
CA GLU A 103 -2.50 -7.43 -5.24
C GLU A 103 -2.05 -6.67 -3.98
N ILE A 104 -0.74 -6.72 -3.64
CA ILE A 104 -0.17 -5.83 -2.61
C ILE A 104 0.51 -4.68 -3.33
N LEU A 105 0.04 -3.46 -3.09
CA LEU A 105 0.52 -2.24 -3.72
C LEU A 105 1.67 -1.60 -2.92
N ASP A 106 1.64 -1.68 -1.60
CA ASP A 106 2.68 -1.09 -0.74
C ASP A 106 2.76 -1.74 0.65
N PHE A 107 3.91 -1.57 1.30
CA PHE A 107 4.23 -2.07 2.64
C PHE A 107 4.65 -0.90 3.55
N GLU A 108 3.81 -0.57 4.53
CA GLU A 108 4.07 0.52 5.47
C GLU A 108 3.51 0.19 6.85
N GLN A 109 4.37 0.18 7.88
CA GLN A 109 3.97 -0.18 9.24
C GLN A 109 3.29 0.97 9.97
N SER A 110 3.73 2.21 9.71
CA SER A 110 3.14 3.41 10.27
C SER A 110 1.72 3.61 9.75
N PHE A 111 0.75 3.68 10.66
CA PHE A 111 -0.65 3.89 10.29
C PHE A 111 -0.84 5.17 9.48
N PHE A 112 -0.21 6.28 9.89
CA PHE A 112 -0.36 7.57 9.22
C PHE A 112 0.16 7.51 7.78
N LYS A 113 1.37 6.98 7.59
CA LYS A 113 1.97 6.85 6.25
C LYS A 113 1.21 5.85 5.38
N ARG A 114 0.77 4.73 5.96
CA ARG A 114 -0.03 3.73 5.23
C ARG A 114 -1.39 4.27 4.81
N SER A 115 -1.99 5.16 5.61
CA SER A 115 -3.24 5.84 5.24
C SER A 115 -3.02 6.80 4.08
N ILE A 116 -1.92 7.56 4.06
CA ILE A 116 -1.56 8.40 2.90
C ILE A 116 -1.32 7.52 1.65
N SER A 117 -0.60 6.41 1.80
CA SER A 117 -0.34 5.47 0.70
C SER A 117 -1.64 4.90 0.12
N GLU A 118 -2.58 4.46 0.97
CA GLU A 118 -3.93 4.03 0.57
C GLU A 118 -4.66 5.12 -0.24
N MET A 119 -4.66 6.37 0.23
CA MET A 119 -5.32 7.48 -0.46
C MET A 119 -4.69 7.78 -1.83
N ILE A 120 -3.35 7.70 -1.93
CA ILE A 120 -2.63 7.85 -3.20
C ILE A 120 -3.10 6.79 -4.19
N TYR A 121 -3.10 5.53 -3.80
CA TYR A 121 -3.53 4.44 -4.68
C TYR A 121 -5.01 4.54 -5.06
N ILE A 122 -5.89 4.95 -4.15
CA ILE A 122 -7.29 5.24 -4.50
C ILE A 122 -7.38 6.33 -5.58
N LYS A 123 -6.62 7.43 -5.43
CA LYS A 123 -6.63 8.54 -6.41
C LYS A 123 -5.98 8.22 -7.75
N MET A 124 -5.03 7.28 -7.78
CA MET A 124 -4.38 6.83 -9.02
C MET A 124 -5.26 5.92 -9.87
N HIS A 125 -6.30 5.31 -9.28
CA HIS A 125 -7.24 4.47 -10.01
C HIS A 125 -8.54 5.23 -10.29
N THR A 126 -9.08 5.08 -11.50
CA THR A 126 -10.28 5.80 -11.95
C THR A 126 -11.57 5.15 -11.44
N ASP A 127 -11.62 3.82 -11.44
CA ASP A 127 -12.82 3.03 -11.19
C ASP A 127 -12.72 2.32 -9.84
N THR A 128 -12.65 3.11 -8.75
CA THR A 128 -12.57 2.55 -7.39
C THR A 128 -13.93 2.49 -6.72
N LEU A 129 -14.22 1.38 -6.03
CA LEU A 129 -15.39 1.19 -5.17
C LEU A 129 -15.29 1.98 -3.84
N ASN A 130 -14.12 2.54 -3.54
CA ASN A 130 -13.88 3.33 -2.34
C ASN A 130 -14.82 4.54 -2.23
N LYS A 131 -15.16 4.94 -1.01
CA LYS A 131 -15.97 6.14 -0.78
C LYS A 131 -15.10 7.37 -1.01
N GLN A 132 -15.67 8.46 -1.53
CA GLN A 132 -14.94 9.74 -1.65
C GLN A 132 -14.35 10.17 -0.29
N SER A 133 -15.11 9.93 0.79
CA SER A 133 -14.70 10.17 2.18
C SER A 133 -13.41 9.49 2.61
N ASP A 134 -13.04 8.38 1.96
CA ASP A 134 -11.80 7.66 2.24
C ASP A 134 -10.56 8.49 1.85
N THR A 135 -10.75 9.52 1.01
CA THR A 135 -9.67 10.37 0.50
C THR A 135 -9.75 11.84 0.93
N ASP A 136 -10.70 12.22 1.80
CA ASP A 136 -10.96 13.63 2.15
C ASP A 136 -9.76 14.37 2.77
N ARG A 137 -8.86 13.65 3.44
CA ARG A 137 -7.67 14.24 4.07
C ARG A 137 -6.47 14.38 3.13
N PHE A 138 -6.60 13.99 1.87
CA PHE A 138 -5.52 14.06 0.89
C PHE A 138 -5.44 15.48 0.33
N PRO A 139 -4.30 16.19 0.45
CA PRO A 139 -4.23 17.56 -0.05
C PRO A 139 -4.23 17.61 -1.58
N ASP A 140 -5.13 18.42 -2.14
CA ASP A 140 -5.31 18.55 -3.60
C ASP A 140 -4.05 19.05 -4.33
N VAL A 141 -3.16 19.74 -3.62
CA VAL A 141 -1.87 20.24 -4.14
C VAL A 141 -1.01 19.10 -4.71
N TYR A 142 -1.20 17.86 -4.24
CA TYR A 142 -0.45 16.70 -4.72
C TYR A 142 -1.11 15.99 -5.90
N LEU A 143 -2.37 16.26 -6.24
CA LEU A 143 -3.07 15.60 -7.34
C LEU A 143 -2.35 15.71 -8.69
N PRO A 144 -1.73 16.85 -9.07
CA PRO A 144 -0.99 16.94 -10.34
C PRO A 144 0.22 15.99 -10.44
N LEU A 145 0.69 15.45 -9.31
CA LEU A 145 1.82 14.51 -9.24
C LEU A 145 1.38 13.05 -9.43
N LEU A 146 0.09 12.74 -9.36
CA LEU A 146 -0.45 11.37 -9.39
C LEU A 146 -0.74 10.86 -10.81
N LYS A 147 0.03 11.32 -11.81
CA LYS A 147 -0.17 11.00 -13.24
C LYS A 147 0.52 9.71 -13.67
#